data_AF-A0AAW1EZ03-F1
#
_entry.id   AF-A0AAW1EZ03-F1
#
_cell.length_a   1.000
_cell.length_b   1.000
_cell.length_c   1.000
_cell.angle_alpha   90.00
_cell.angle_beta   90.00
_cell.angle_gamma   90.00
#
_symmetry.space_group_name_H-M   'P 1'
#
loop_
_entity.id
_entity.type
_entity.pdbx_description
1 polymer ?
#
loop_
_entity_poly.entity_id
_entity_poly.type
_entity_poly.pdbx_seq_one_letter_code
_entity_poly.pdbx_strand_id
1 'polypeptide(L)'
;MESRISKLHLKFAEKTWNETFQLVRRCMDKPKDQSKPCEPLVRSLERLQEVFNVSSMNTMRYRLEAIAKKQRMGFHITEATCYLTTDLLYLEVVLLPGGGVEEVKVAPHGGSPVPSESFLQLLRAKHFAEFSMKLAGLFAQYNIPGDNEIKFKLFSSLQFLGKDLEKISQLPSVPKDSDPQMDMINNGRIGCLIAGKEDTPLTIQFHTTPTAGMKTSDRPFLSGEANPTEALVHAAQVTVGISDVTHQLQMASVLPQPPQLDPQGRPVFLPSTEAPHETLPACFLLTLQPAVPMMSSFVNKLSQITAVAIPDVDLQWAPLPKLLTRRSPSSNSPGEIPDQRDTIFTVPLPGGVTHRYVLPGAAWEVPSQRAAVADSVPFTHPAHVPALLELLRHQCAINALLRSCIAPQGDGAGLVCDLHFEVLPESETSFSVTFHRPDTDSLAVLLVNVCDSNQITCTLFGSGFGDPSLDEYLSTVMKRFMSVPVTLRTLYRKLEETASAPLSPGRPATTEAQSDHSAPSRRHRDRHQRRLYRWMFSHRTTNSGQLSEPI
;
A
#
# COMPACT_ATOMS: atom_id res chain seq x y z
N MET A 1 34.60 -6.23 16.78
CA MET A 1 33.15 -6.36 17.00
C MET A 1 32.97 -6.73 18.47
N GLU A 2 32.75 -5.76 19.36
CA GLU A 2 32.64 -6.03 20.80
C GLU A 2 31.37 -6.82 21.12
N SER A 3 31.51 -7.90 21.88
CA SER A 3 30.39 -8.72 22.33
C SER A 3 29.43 -7.90 23.19
N ARG A 4 28.11 -8.05 22.98
CA ARG A 4 27.09 -7.45 23.84
C ARG A 4 27.25 -7.83 25.31
N ILE A 5 27.87 -8.98 25.59
CA ILE A 5 28.24 -9.43 26.94
C ILE A 5 29.32 -8.51 27.52
N SER A 6 30.34 -8.13 26.74
CA SER A 6 31.37 -7.17 27.17
C SER A 6 30.78 -5.79 27.47
N LYS A 7 29.80 -5.34 26.67
CA LYS A 7 29.05 -4.10 26.96
C LYS A 7 28.17 -4.21 28.20
N LEU A 8 27.59 -5.39 28.46
CA LEU A 8 26.86 -5.64 29.71
C LEU A 8 27.84 -5.62 30.90
N HIS A 9 28.97 -6.30 30.79
CA HIS A 9 30.02 -6.26 31.82
C HIS A 9 30.48 -4.83 32.10
N LEU A 10 30.74 -4.01 31.07
CA LEU A 10 31.07 -2.59 31.22
C LEU A 10 29.93 -1.78 31.86
N LYS A 11 28.69 -1.95 31.39
CA LYS A 11 27.51 -1.24 31.93
C LYS A 11 27.22 -1.58 33.39
N PHE A 12 27.62 -2.75 33.85
CA PHE A 12 27.41 -3.21 35.22
C PHE A 12 28.70 -3.20 36.06
N ALA A 13 29.85 -2.82 35.49
CA ALA A 13 31.13 -2.74 36.20
C ALA A 13 31.15 -1.61 37.24
N GLU A 14 30.41 -0.53 37.00
CA GLU A 14 30.37 0.65 37.88
C GLU A 14 29.15 0.70 38.81
N LYS A 15 28.30 -0.34 38.82
CA LYS A 15 27.12 -0.34 39.69
C LYS A 15 27.51 -0.55 41.14
N THR A 16 26.96 0.30 42.01
CA THR A 16 27.19 0.19 43.45
C THR A 16 26.53 -1.08 44.01
N TRP A 17 27.11 -1.65 45.06
CA TRP A 17 26.62 -2.88 45.70
C TRP A 17 25.14 -2.77 46.12
N ASN A 18 24.67 -1.58 46.48
CA ASN A 18 23.26 -1.33 46.84
C ASN A 18 22.29 -1.48 45.66
N GLU A 19 22.67 -1.03 44.46
CA GLU A 19 21.84 -1.20 43.27
C GLU A 19 21.76 -2.66 42.82
N THR A 20 22.90 -3.36 42.91
CA THR A 20 22.97 -4.80 42.66
C THR A 20 22.13 -5.57 43.68
N PHE A 21 22.18 -5.18 44.96
CA PHE A 21 21.38 -5.77 46.04
C PHE A 21 19.88 -5.54 45.83
N GLN A 22 19.45 -4.35 45.41
CA GLN A 22 18.04 -4.08 45.08
C GLN A 22 17.56 -4.85 43.85
N LEU A 23 18.41 -5.00 42.83
CA LEU A 23 18.08 -5.79 41.63
C LEU A 23 17.93 -7.27 41.97
N VAL A 24 18.84 -7.82 42.77
CA VAL A 24 18.78 -9.20 43.27
C VAL A 24 17.54 -9.39 44.14
N ARG A 25 17.22 -8.46 45.04
CA ARG A 25 16.02 -8.51 45.88
C ARG A 25 14.73 -8.47 45.05
N ARG A 26 14.65 -7.64 44.01
CA ARG A 26 13.51 -7.58 43.08
C ARG A 26 13.35 -8.87 42.25
N CYS A 27 14.44 -9.56 41.94
CA CYS A 27 14.41 -10.87 41.27
C CYS A 27 14.14 -12.04 42.23
N MET A 28 14.48 -11.88 43.52
CA MET A 28 14.30 -12.87 44.58
C MET A 28 13.03 -12.68 45.40
N ASP A 29 12.27 -11.60 45.20
CA ASP A 29 10.94 -11.42 45.78
C ASP A 29 10.07 -12.57 45.30
N LYS A 30 9.88 -13.54 46.20
CA LYS A 30 9.25 -14.82 45.90
C LYS A 30 7.84 -14.57 45.32
N PRO A 31 7.46 -15.21 44.20
CA PRO A 31 6.04 -15.35 43.92
C PRO A 31 5.41 -16.05 45.13
N LYS A 32 4.24 -15.58 45.58
CA LYS A 32 3.49 -16.20 46.70
C LYS A 32 3.17 -17.68 46.46
N ASP A 33 3.33 -18.13 45.22
CA ASP A 33 3.12 -19.49 44.74
C ASP A 33 4.47 -20.07 44.25
N GLN A 34 5.04 -21.02 45.02
CA GLN A 34 6.35 -21.63 44.75
C GLN A 34 6.37 -22.48 43.45
N SER A 35 5.22 -22.68 42.83
CA SER A 35 5.07 -23.46 41.59
C SER A 35 5.36 -22.67 40.30
N LYS A 36 5.50 -21.34 40.38
CA LYS A 36 5.67 -20.48 39.19
C LYS A 36 7.04 -19.80 39.16
N PRO A 37 7.76 -19.85 38.02
CA PRO A 37 9.05 -19.19 37.90
C PRO A 37 8.90 -17.65 37.93
N CYS A 38 9.95 -16.96 38.40
CA CYS A 38 9.99 -15.50 38.48
C CYS A 38 9.94 -14.87 37.08
N GLU A 39 8.80 -14.27 36.70
CA GLU A 39 8.55 -13.74 35.36
C GLU A 39 9.61 -12.74 34.86
N PRO A 40 10.10 -11.76 35.66
CA PRO A 40 11.17 -10.86 35.24
C PRO A 40 12.48 -11.58 34.92
N LEU A 41 12.78 -12.65 35.66
CA LEU A 41 14.01 -13.43 35.50
C LEU A 41 13.90 -14.34 34.27
N VAL A 42 12.75 -14.97 34.04
CA VAL A 42 12.44 -15.72 32.81
C VAL A 42 12.58 -14.81 31.58
N ARG A 43 11.93 -13.64 31.59
CA ARG A 43 12.00 -12.67 30.49
C ARG A 43 13.43 -12.14 30.25
N SER A 44 14.23 -12.01 31.32
CA SER A 44 15.64 -11.59 31.21
C SER A 44 16.53 -12.70 30.67
N LEU A 45 16.29 -13.95 31.05
CA LEU A 45 16.98 -15.13 30.52
C LEU A 45 16.63 -15.36 29.05
N GLU A 46 15.37 -15.20 28.64
CA GLU A 46 14.93 -15.27 27.24
C GLU A 46 15.68 -14.23 26.38
N ARG A 47 15.76 -12.98 26.87
CA ARG A 47 16.51 -11.89 26.20
C ARG A 47 18.02 -12.11 26.17
N LEU A 48 18.60 -12.71 27.20
CA LEU A 48 20.03 -13.08 27.21
C LEU A 48 20.28 -14.22 26.24
N GLN A 49 19.41 -15.23 26.25
CA GLN A 49 19.44 -16.35 25.31
C GLN A 49 19.37 -15.85 23.88
N GLU A 50 18.50 -14.88 23.54
CA GLU A 50 18.44 -14.15 22.26
C GLU A 50 19.80 -13.68 21.72
N VAL A 51 20.75 -13.37 22.59
CA VAL A 51 22.06 -12.82 22.23
C VAL A 51 23.17 -13.89 22.19
N PHE A 52 22.95 -15.07 22.77
CA PHE A 52 23.95 -16.15 22.73
C PHE A 52 24.09 -16.74 21.33
N ASN A 53 25.34 -16.93 20.90
CA ASN A 53 25.66 -17.55 19.62
C ASN A 53 25.27 -19.03 19.67
N VAL A 54 24.47 -19.50 18.71
CA VAL A 54 24.12 -20.93 18.61
C VAL A 54 25.39 -21.71 18.29
N SER A 55 25.94 -22.42 19.28
CA SER A 55 27.18 -23.20 19.19
C SER A 55 26.96 -24.70 19.39
N SER A 56 25.70 -25.14 19.55
CA SER A 56 25.35 -26.55 19.71
C SER A 56 23.98 -26.85 19.10
N MET A 57 23.77 -28.11 18.73
CA MET A 57 22.49 -28.61 18.21
C MET A 57 21.34 -28.41 19.21
N ASN A 58 21.59 -28.57 20.52
CA ASN A 58 20.57 -28.37 21.56
C ASN A 58 20.14 -26.90 21.67
N THR A 59 21.09 -25.96 21.55
CA THR A 59 20.76 -24.54 21.53
C THR A 59 19.90 -24.19 20.33
N MET A 60 20.21 -24.76 19.14
CA MET A 60 19.41 -24.56 17.94
C MET A 60 17.99 -25.10 18.09
N ARG A 61 17.84 -26.32 18.60
CA ARG A 61 16.53 -26.93 18.89
C ARG A 61 15.69 -26.05 19.81
N TYR A 62 16.27 -25.57 20.91
CA TYR A 62 15.59 -24.68 21.85
C TYR A 62 15.13 -23.37 21.19
N ARG A 63 15.93 -22.79 20.27
CA ARG A 63 15.51 -21.60 19.52
C ARG A 63 14.31 -21.88 18.62
N LEU A 64 14.37 -22.97 17.87
CA LEU A 64 13.28 -23.37 16.99
C LEU A 64 12.01 -23.68 17.79
N GLU A 65 12.14 -24.36 18.92
CA GLU A 65 11.03 -24.64 19.85
C GLU A 65 10.43 -23.34 20.41
N ALA A 66 11.26 -22.38 20.82
CA ALA A 66 10.78 -21.09 21.31
C ALA A 66 10.03 -20.30 20.23
N ILE A 67 10.52 -20.34 18.98
CA ILE A 67 9.85 -19.71 17.83
C ILE A 67 8.51 -20.41 17.55
N ALA A 68 8.49 -21.75 17.52
CA ALA A 68 7.29 -22.55 17.32
C ALA A 68 6.23 -22.25 18.39
N LYS A 69 6.62 -22.25 19.68
CA LYS A 69 5.74 -21.90 20.80
C LYS A 69 5.17 -20.49 20.68
N LYS A 70 6.01 -19.51 20.32
CA LYS A 70 5.57 -18.12 20.11
C LYS A 70 4.51 -18.02 19.01
N GLN A 71 4.60 -18.88 18.00
CA GLN A 71 3.66 -18.94 16.87
C GLN A 71 2.52 -19.95 17.07
N ARG A 72 2.44 -20.59 18.25
CA ARG A 72 1.44 -21.63 18.60
C ARG A 72 1.49 -22.86 17.69
N MET A 73 2.68 -23.19 17.17
CA MET A 73 2.92 -24.39 16.36
C MET A 73 3.30 -25.58 17.25
N GLY A 74 3.02 -26.79 16.76
CA GLY A 74 3.60 -28.02 17.30
C GLY A 74 5.10 -28.07 17.04
N PHE A 75 5.84 -28.68 17.97
CA PHE A 75 7.28 -28.88 17.82
C PHE A 75 7.64 -30.31 18.19
N HIS A 76 8.26 -31.02 17.25
CA HIS A 76 8.68 -32.41 17.43
C HIS A 76 10.13 -32.57 16.99
N ILE A 77 10.85 -33.49 17.62
CA ILE A 77 12.24 -33.78 17.29
C ILE A 77 12.35 -35.27 16.98
N THR A 78 12.99 -35.58 15.86
CA THR A 78 13.39 -36.94 15.50
C THR A 78 14.86 -36.91 15.14
N GLU A 79 15.70 -37.49 16.00
CA GLU A 79 17.17 -37.47 15.81
C GLU A 79 17.72 -36.06 15.57
N ALA A 80 18.32 -35.80 14.41
CA ALA A 80 18.88 -34.52 14.00
C ALA A 80 17.84 -33.55 13.38
N THR A 81 16.60 -33.99 13.19
CA THR A 81 15.56 -33.23 12.49
C THR A 81 14.55 -32.63 13.47
N CYS A 82 14.24 -31.36 13.28
CA CYS A 82 13.18 -30.66 14.00
C CYS A 82 11.99 -30.44 13.08
N TYR A 83 10.78 -30.71 13.58
CA TYR A 83 9.53 -30.51 12.87
C TYR A 83 8.72 -29.41 13.54
N LEU A 84 8.36 -28.38 12.79
CA LEU A 84 7.41 -27.35 13.23
C LEU A 84 6.09 -27.60 12.50
N THR A 85 5.05 -28.00 13.22
CA THR A 85 3.83 -28.58 12.64
C THR A 85 2.59 -27.72 12.93
N THR A 86 1.65 -27.77 11.99
CA THR A 86 0.30 -27.22 12.05
C THR A 86 -0.65 -28.18 11.34
N ASP A 87 -1.96 -27.89 11.32
CA ASP A 87 -2.95 -28.78 10.72
C ASP A 87 -2.72 -29.01 9.21
N LEU A 88 -2.26 -27.98 8.49
CA LEU A 88 -2.17 -27.99 7.03
C LEU A 88 -0.73 -27.83 6.49
N LEU A 89 0.26 -27.73 7.36
CA LEU A 89 1.64 -27.44 6.99
C LEU A 89 2.59 -27.98 8.05
N TYR A 90 3.74 -28.52 7.62
CA TYR A 90 4.88 -28.68 8.50
C TYR A 90 6.19 -28.22 7.85
N LEU A 91 7.14 -27.84 8.70
CA LEU A 91 8.50 -27.45 8.32
C LEU A 91 9.48 -28.47 8.91
N GLU A 92 10.33 -29.06 8.07
CA GLU A 92 11.43 -29.92 8.50
C GLU A 92 12.74 -29.13 8.51
N VAL A 93 13.47 -29.17 9.62
CA VAL A 93 14.79 -28.53 9.76
C VAL A 93 15.81 -29.57 10.16
N VAL A 94 16.70 -29.92 9.24
CA VAL A 94 17.78 -30.90 9.47
C VAL A 94 19.00 -30.19 10.03
N LEU A 95 19.45 -30.60 11.21
CA LEU A 95 20.55 -29.97 11.92
C LEU A 95 21.86 -30.76 11.78
N LEU A 96 22.96 -30.03 11.67
CA LEU A 96 24.31 -30.60 11.77
C LEU A 96 24.72 -30.74 13.25
N PRO A 97 25.65 -31.66 13.59
CA PRO A 97 26.11 -31.87 14.98
C PRO A 97 26.59 -30.60 15.70
N GLY A 98 27.16 -29.64 14.95
CA GLY A 98 27.61 -28.34 15.47
C GLY A 98 26.52 -27.29 15.69
N GLY A 99 25.24 -27.62 15.47
CA GLY A 99 24.11 -26.68 15.55
C GLY A 99 23.92 -25.80 14.32
N GLY A 100 24.62 -26.10 13.22
CA GLY A 100 24.31 -25.54 11.90
C GLY A 100 23.06 -26.18 11.29
N VAL A 101 22.54 -25.59 10.22
CA VAL A 101 21.39 -26.12 9.48
C VAL A 101 21.86 -26.67 8.14
N GLU A 102 21.60 -27.96 7.93
CA GLU A 102 21.91 -28.65 6.69
C GLU A 102 20.86 -28.32 5.64
N GLU A 103 19.60 -28.56 5.96
CA GLU A 103 18.48 -28.46 5.05
C GLU A 103 17.22 -27.96 5.76
N VAL A 104 16.37 -27.22 5.02
CA VAL A 104 15.03 -26.86 5.47
C VAL A 104 14.05 -27.24 4.37
N LYS A 105 12.99 -27.98 4.72
CA LYS A 105 11.90 -28.35 3.80
C LYS A 105 10.57 -27.83 4.32
N VAL A 106 9.73 -27.38 3.40
CA VAL A 106 8.34 -27.04 3.66
C VAL A 106 7.49 -28.15 3.06
N ALA A 107 6.45 -28.57 3.76
CA ALA A 107 5.53 -29.59 3.26
C ALA A 107 4.09 -29.17 3.59
N PRO A 108 3.31 -28.71 2.60
CA PRO A 108 1.89 -28.53 2.77
C PRO A 108 1.20 -29.89 2.90
N HIS A 109 0.01 -29.90 3.52
CA HIS A 109 -0.76 -31.13 3.69
C HIS A 109 -1.03 -31.81 2.34
N GLY A 110 -0.75 -33.12 2.27
CA GLY A 110 -0.89 -33.92 1.05
C GLY A 110 0.19 -33.68 -0.02
N GLY A 111 1.13 -32.76 0.21
CA GLY A 111 2.28 -32.49 -0.66
C GLY A 111 3.53 -33.24 -0.24
N SER A 112 4.51 -33.31 -1.14
CA SER A 112 5.86 -33.79 -0.84
C SER A 112 6.70 -32.66 -0.22
N PRO A 113 7.60 -32.93 0.74
CA PRO A 113 8.51 -31.91 1.27
C PRO A 113 9.40 -31.29 0.19
N VAL A 114 9.33 -29.96 0.02
CA VAL A 114 10.15 -29.21 -0.94
C VAL A 114 11.21 -28.37 -0.20
N PRO A 115 12.48 -28.37 -0.66
CA PRO A 115 13.53 -27.56 -0.06
C PRO A 115 13.23 -26.07 -0.15
N SER A 116 13.38 -25.35 0.97
CA SER A 116 13.29 -23.89 1.03
C SER A 116 14.66 -23.27 1.29
N GLU A 117 15.26 -22.75 0.22
CA GLU A 117 16.54 -22.03 0.31
C GLU A 117 16.42 -20.76 1.16
N SER A 118 15.25 -20.12 1.14
CA SER A 118 15.06 -18.86 1.84
C SER A 118 15.01 -19.02 3.37
N PHE A 119 14.33 -20.06 3.89
CA PHE A 119 14.39 -20.38 5.31
C PHE A 119 15.77 -20.91 5.71
N LEU A 120 16.40 -21.71 4.84
CA LEU A 120 17.74 -22.23 5.06
C LEU A 120 18.77 -21.11 5.25
N GLN A 121 18.75 -20.09 4.38
CA GLN A 121 19.65 -18.93 4.47
C GLN A 121 19.45 -18.13 5.77
N LEU A 122 18.20 -17.87 6.16
CA LEU A 122 17.89 -17.15 7.41
C LEU A 122 18.42 -17.91 8.64
N LEU A 123 18.26 -19.23 8.68
CA LEU A 123 18.75 -20.04 9.80
C LEU A 123 20.28 -20.18 9.78
N ARG A 124 20.92 -20.36 8.61
CA ARG A 124 22.38 -20.38 8.48
C ARG A 124 23.03 -19.06 8.88
N ALA A 125 22.40 -17.93 8.51
CA ALA A 125 22.80 -16.59 8.93
C ALA A 125 22.43 -16.28 10.40
N LYS A 126 21.71 -17.17 11.09
CA LYS A 126 21.22 -17.00 12.47
C LYS A 126 20.30 -15.78 12.63
N HIS A 127 19.59 -15.39 11.57
CA HIS A 127 18.60 -14.31 11.56
C HIS A 127 17.25 -14.82 12.08
N PHE A 128 17.19 -15.22 13.36
CA PHE A 128 16.00 -15.83 13.96
C PHE A 128 14.77 -14.91 13.97
N ALA A 129 14.96 -13.59 14.05
CA ALA A 129 13.86 -12.62 14.01
C ALA A 129 13.20 -12.60 12.62
N GLU A 130 14.00 -12.49 11.55
CA GLU A 130 13.52 -12.55 10.16
C GLU A 130 12.92 -13.92 9.84
N PHE A 131 13.55 -15.01 10.30
CA PHE A 131 13.00 -16.36 10.19
C PHE A 131 11.62 -16.46 10.86
N SER A 132 11.49 -15.94 12.09
CA SER A 132 10.21 -15.95 12.81
C SER A 132 9.16 -15.13 12.08
N MET A 133 9.50 -13.96 11.52
CA MET A 133 8.55 -13.15 10.74
C MET A 133 8.11 -13.87 9.48
N LYS A 134 9.06 -14.48 8.75
CA LYS A 134 8.77 -15.23 7.54
C LYS A 134 7.91 -16.47 7.81
N LEU A 135 8.22 -17.21 8.87
CA LEU A 135 7.43 -18.37 9.29
C LEU A 135 6.01 -17.97 9.68
N ALA A 136 5.85 -16.84 10.39
CA ALA A 136 4.53 -16.33 10.74
C ALA A 136 3.72 -15.92 9.49
N GLY A 137 4.38 -15.32 8.49
CA GLY A 137 3.76 -15.00 7.19
C GLY A 137 3.32 -16.24 6.41
N LEU A 138 4.16 -17.29 6.39
CA LEU A 138 3.79 -18.58 5.81
C LEU A 138 2.61 -19.19 6.56
N PHE A 139 2.66 -19.21 7.90
CA PHE A 139 1.59 -19.77 8.73
C PHE A 139 0.25 -19.07 8.49
N ALA A 140 0.25 -17.74 8.37
CA ALA A 140 -0.97 -16.97 8.12
C ALA A 140 -1.71 -17.43 6.84
N GLN A 141 -1.00 -17.93 5.83
CA GLN A 141 -1.59 -18.48 4.60
C GLN A 141 -2.37 -19.79 4.85
N TYR A 142 -1.90 -20.63 5.78
CA TYR A 142 -2.48 -21.94 6.08
C TYR A 142 -3.37 -21.93 7.32
N ASN A 143 -3.56 -20.76 7.96
CA ASN A 143 -4.46 -20.60 9.09
C ASN A 143 -5.93 -20.55 8.63
N ILE A 144 -6.39 -21.64 8.04
CA ILE A 144 -7.74 -21.80 7.50
C ILE A 144 -8.72 -22.08 8.67
N PRO A 145 -9.86 -21.39 8.73
CA PRO A 145 -10.85 -21.62 9.78
C PRO A 145 -11.60 -22.95 9.61
N GLY A 146 -12.12 -23.49 10.71
CA GLY A 146 -13.00 -24.67 10.71
C GLY A 146 -12.38 -25.91 11.37
N ASP A 147 -13.13 -27.00 11.35
CA ASP A 147 -12.62 -28.33 11.71
C ASP A 147 -11.68 -28.88 10.62
N ASN A 148 -11.06 -30.04 10.87
CA ASN A 148 -10.09 -30.60 9.93
C ASN A 148 -10.70 -30.93 8.57
N GLU A 149 -11.96 -31.39 8.51
CA GLU A 149 -12.62 -31.74 7.25
C GLU A 149 -12.84 -30.49 6.39
N ILE A 150 -13.39 -29.42 6.98
CA ILE A 150 -13.60 -28.12 6.32
C ILE A 150 -12.26 -27.52 5.91
N LYS A 151 -11.23 -27.59 6.77
CA LYS A 151 -9.87 -27.11 6.46
C LYS A 151 -9.28 -27.77 5.22
N PHE A 152 -9.39 -29.09 5.07
CA PHE A 152 -8.87 -29.81 3.90
C PHE A 152 -9.60 -29.43 2.61
N LYS A 153 -10.93 -29.26 2.68
CA LYS A 153 -11.75 -28.82 1.55
C LYS A 153 -11.40 -27.40 1.12
N LEU A 154 -11.32 -26.47 2.06
CA LEU A 154 -10.92 -25.08 1.81
C LEU A 154 -9.48 -24.98 1.28
N PHE A 155 -8.57 -25.80 1.80
CA PHE A 155 -7.20 -25.86 1.30
C PHE A 155 -7.15 -26.34 -0.16
N SER A 156 -7.90 -27.39 -0.49
CA SER A 156 -8.01 -27.90 -1.86
C SER A 156 -8.62 -26.85 -2.79
N SER A 157 -9.67 -26.16 -2.34
CA SER A 157 -10.30 -25.06 -3.06
C SER A 157 -9.31 -23.91 -3.36
N LEU A 158 -8.51 -23.52 -2.37
CA LEU A 158 -7.45 -22.50 -2.52
C LEU A 158 -6.37 -22.94 -3.52
N GLN A 159 -6.00 -24.22 -3.56
CA GLN A 159 -5.04 -24.74 -4.55
C GLN A 159 -5.59 -24.66 -5.97
N PHE A 160 -6.86 -25.01 -6.19
CA PHE A 160 -7.49 -24.85 -7.50
C PHE A 160 -7.59 -23.39 -7.91
N LEU A 161 -7.95 -22.50 -6.98
CA LEU A 161 -7.97 -21.07 -7.23
C LEU A 161 -6.60 -20.56 -7.66
N GLY A 162 -5.53 -20.94 -6.94
CA GLY A 162 -4.16 -20.54 -7.29
C GLY A 162 -3.76 -20.95 -8.71
N LYS A 163 -4.08 -22.19 -9.10
CA LYS A 163 -3.83 -22.70 -10.47
C LYS A 163 -4.63 -21.95 -11.53
N ASP A 164 -5.88 -21.58 -11.23
CA ASP A 164 -6.70 -20.83 -12.18
C ASP A 164 -6.23 -19.39 -12.31
N LEU A 165 -5.84 -18.73 -11.22
CA LEU A 165 -5.21 -17.41 -11.27
C LEU A 165 -3.90 -17.42 -12.07
N GLU A 166 -3.10 -18.48 -11.91
CA GLU A 166 -1.88 -18.68 -12.70
C GLU A 166 -2.18 -18.79 -14.20
N LYS A 167 -3.16 -19.63 -14.59
CA LYS A 167 -3.61 -19.72 -15.99
C LYS A 167 -4.13 -18.38 -16.52
N ILE A 168 -4.90 -17.63 -15.72
CA ILE A 168 -5.42 -16.31 -16.13
C ILE A 168 -4.27 -15.32 -16.33
N SER A 169 -3.24 -15.36 -15.48
CA SER A 169 -2.06 -14.49 -15.60
C SER A 169 -1.28 -14.72 -16.90
N GLN A 170 -1.32 -15.95 -17.44
CA GLN A 170 -0.64 -16.33 -18.68
C GLN A 170 -1.45 -16.03 -19.96
N LEU A 171 -2.70 -15.58 -19.84
CA LEU A 171 -3.52 -15.25 -21.00
C LEU A 171 -2.94 -14.05 -21.79
N PRO A 172 -2.97 -14.06 -23.13
CA PRO A 172 -2.38 -13.02 -23.96
C PRO A 172 -2.87 -11.61 -23.58
N SER A 173 -1.96 -10.65 -23.41
CA SER A 173 -2.27 -9.25 -23.12
C SER A 173 -1.49 -8.33 -24.06
N VAL A 174 -2.05 -7.15 -24.33
CA VAL A 174 -1.39 -6.13 -25.16
C VAL A 174 -0.54 -5.26 -24.23
N PRO A 175 0.80 -5.18 -24.42
CA PRO A 175 1.64 -4.35 -23.59
C PRO A 175 1.26 -2.88 -23.69
N LYS A 176 1.16 -2.18 -22.56
CA LYS A 176 0.87 -0.74 -22.49
C LYS A 176 2.05 0.09 -22.01
N ASP A 177 2.96 -0.52 -21.25
CA ASP A 177 4.21 0.09 -20.78
C ASP A 177 5.44 -0.50 -21.48
N SER A 178 6.52 0.27 -21.51
CA SER A 178 7.83 -0.18 -22.01
C SER A 178 8.57 -1.06 -21.01
N ASP A 179 8.31 -0.90 -19.71
CA ASP A 179 8.83 -1.80 -18.67
C ASP A 179 7.90 -3.01 -18.51
N PRO A 180 8.34 -4.24 -18.85
CA PRO A 180 7.50 -5.43 -18.81
C PRO A 180 7.05 -5.81 -17.40
N GLN A 181 7.85 -5.53 -16.37
CA GLN A 181 7.48 -5.85 -14.99
C GLN A 181 6.41 -4.88 -14.50
N MET A 182 6.59 -3.59 -14.78
CA MET A 182 5.61 -2.56 -14.43
C MET A 182 4.30 -2.74 -15.20
N ASP A 183 4.38 -3.08 -16.49
CA ASP A 183 3.22 -3.41 -17.32
C ASP A 183 2.45 -4.61 -16.74
N MET A 184 3.16 -5.67 -16.36
CA MET A 184 2.53 -6.85 -15.74
C MET A 184 1.83 -6.50 -14.43
N ILE A 185 2.45 -5.70 -13.56
CA ILE A 185 1.87 -5.29 -12.27
C ILE A 185 0.64 -4.39 -12.47
N ASN A 186 0.74 -3.34 -13.28
CA ASN A 186 -0.29 -2.29 -13.38
C ASN A 186 -1.37 -2.59 -14.43
N ASN A 187 -1.01 -3.29 -15.51
CA ASN A 187 -1.87 -3.53 -16.66
C ASN A 187 -2.26 -5.00 -16.85
N GLY A 188 -1.55 -5.93 -16.19
CA GLY A 188 -1.89 -7.35 -16.22
C GLY A 188 -3.26 -7.63 -15.60
N ARG A 189 -4.01 -8.59 -16.16
CA ARG A 189 -5.38 -8.94 -15.71
C ARG A 189 -5.45 -9.29 -14.23
N ILE A 190 -4.47 -10.04 -13.74
CA ILE A 190 -4.34 -10.45 -12.33
C ILE A 190 -3.11 -9.78 -11.68
N GLY A 191 -2.43 -8.85 -12.38
CA GLY A 191 -1.15 -8.32 -11.92
C GLY A 191 0.00 -9.33 -12.05
N CYS A 192 1.10 -9.10 -11.34
CA CYS A 192 2.20 -10.06 -11.24
C CYS A 192 1.90 -11.07 -10.14
N LEU A 193 1.54 -12.30 -10.55
CA LEU A 193 1.29 -13.40 -9.64
C LEU A 193 2.62 -14.04 -9.19
N ILE A 194 2.82 -14.11 -7.89
CA ILE A 194 3.90 -14.83 -7.24
C ILE A 194 3.28 -16.11 -6.69
N ALA A 195 3.20 -17.12 -7.55
CA ALA A 195 2.78 -18.48 -7.25
C ALA A 195 3.91 -19.38 -7.73
N GLY A 196 4.68 -20.00 -6.82
CA GLY A 196 5.79 -20.84 -7.32
C GLY A 196 6.81 -21.35 -6.33
N LYS A 197 6.75 -20.98 -5.04
CA LYS A 197 7.57 -21.63 -4.02
C LYS A 197 6.69 -21.91 -2.80
N GLU A 198 6.74 -23.13 -2.29
CA GLU A 198 5.94 -23.57 -1.12
C GLU A 198 6.23 -22.73 0.14
N ASP A 199 7.34 -21.99 0.14
CA ASP A 199 7.76 -21.05 1.18
C ASP A 199 7.30 -19.60 0.96
N THR A 200 6.48 -19.34 -0.07
CA THR A 200 5.92 -18.02 -0.37
C THR A 200 4.40 -18.06 -0.50
N PRO A 201 3.68 -17.14 0.18
CA PRO A 201 2.25 -17.07 0.05
C PRO A 201 1.83 -16.67 -1.35
N LEU A 202 0.68 -17.20 -1.80
CA LEU A 202 0.06 -16.83 -3.07
C LEU A 202 -0.19 -15.32 -3.08
N THR A 203 0.65 -14.57 -3.78
CA THR A 203 0.69 -13.11 -3.69
C THR A 203 0.51 -12.49 -5.06
N ILE A 204 -0.33 -11.47 -5.15
CA ILE A 204 -0.59 -10.70 -6.35
C ILE A 204 -0.02 -9.29 -6.15
N GLN A 205 0.99 -8.90 -6.93
CA GLN A 205 1.39 -7.50 -7.02
C GLN A 205 0.52 -6.81 -8.06
N PHE A 206 -0.21 -5.76 -7.65
CA PHE A 206 -1.25 -5.17 -8.51
C PHE A 206 -1.06 -3.68 -8.78
N HIS A 207 -0.28 -2.94 -8.00
CA HIS A 207 -0.05 -1.53 -8.28
C HIS A 207 1.35 -1.10 -7.85
N THR A 208 2.08 -0.46 -8.75
CA THR A 208 3.34 0.20 -8.47
C THR A 208 3.39 1.55 -9.16
N THR A 209 3.88 2.57 -8.47
CA THR A 209 4.14 3.86 -9.10
C THR A 209 5.44 3.77 -9.89
N PRO A 210 5.54 4.42 -11.06
CA PRO A 210 6.80 4.50 -11.78
C PRO A 210 7.88 5.09 -10.85
N THR A 211 8.91 4.30 -10.54
CA THR A 211 10.16 4.88 -10.04
C THR A 211 10.60 5.88 -11.09
N ALA A 212 10.75 7.15 -10.72
CA ALA A 212 11.31 8.15 -11.62
C ALA A 212 12.56 7.55 -12.27
N GLY A 213 12.47 7.25 -13.58
CA GLY A 213 13.51 6.56 -14.31
C GLY A 213 14.80 7.38 -14.28
N MET A 214 15.66 7.13 -13.30
CA MET A 214 17.04 7.58 -13.27
C MET A 214 17.88 6.32 -13.33
N LYS A 215 18.17 5.88 -14.57
CA LYS A 215 19.25 4.91 -14.82
C LYS A 215 20.50 5.44 -14.13
N THR A 216 21.18 4.58 -13.42
CA THR A 216 22.40 4.82 -12.62
C THR A 216 23.62 5.29 -13.42
N SER A 217 23.49 5.51 -14.73
CA SER A 217 24.61 5.75 -15.64
C SER A 217 24.89 7.22 -16.02
N ASP A 218 23.99 8.17 -15.76
CA ASP A 218 24.24 9.60 -16.04
C ASP A 218 24.23 10.46 -14.77
N ARG A 219 25.18 10.23 -13.86
CA ARG A 219 25.54 11.20 -12.83
C ARG A 219 26.78 11.99 -13.25
N PRO A 220 26.62 13.30 -13.46
CA PRO A 220 27.58 14.25 -12.92
C PRO A 220 26.84 15.12 -11.89
N PHE A 221 27.27 15.01 -10.63
CA PHE A 221 26.94 15.91 -9.50
C PHE A 221 25.55 15.77 -8.84
N LEU A 222 25.34 14.72 -8.04
CA LEU A 222 24.40 14.75 -6.91
C LEU A 222 24.95 13.90 -5.75
N SER A 223 25.83 14.50 -4.95
CA SER A 223 26.21 14.04 -3.62
C SER A 223 25.43 14.88 -2.60
N GLY A 224 24.46 14.29 -1.93
CA GLY A 224 23.64 14.96 -0.92
C GLY A 224 22.45 14.09 -0.55
N GLU A 225 22.64 13.31 0.50
CA GLU A 225 21.70 12.54 1.31
C GLU A 225 20.19 12.83 1.10
N ALA A 226 19.58 12.13 0.16
CA ALA A 226 18.18 11.72 0.24
C ALA A 226 18.12 10.29 -0.32
N ASN A 227 17.81 9.31 0.55
CA ASN A 227 17.64 7.93 0.11
C ASN A 227 16.62 7.88 -1.04
N PRO A 228 16.88 7.14 -2.13
CA PRO A 228 15.89 6.93 -3.17
C PRO A 228 14.66 6.28 -2.51
N THR A 229 13.52 6.96 -2.53
CA THR A 229 12.26 6.38 -2.10
C THR A 229 11.98 5.15 -2.97
N GLU A 230 12.23 3.95 -2.44
CA GLU A 230 11.88 2.70 -3.12
C GLU A 230 10.41 2.76 -3.56
N ALA A 231 10.11 2.37 -4.81
CA ALA A 231 8.73 2.38 -5.29
C ALA A 231 7.85 1.52 -4.38
N LEU A 232 6.76 2.12 -3.90
CA LEU A 232 5.79 1.43 -3.08
C LEU A 232 4.97 0.46 -3.96
N VAL A 233 5.34 -0.82 -3.90
CA VAL A 233 4.56 -1.90 -4.52
C VAL A 233 3.40 -2.27 -3.59
N HIS A 234 2.19 -2.21 -4.11
CA HIS A 234 1.00 -2.73 -3.45
C HIS A 234 0.76 -4.17 -3.92
N ALA A 235 0.63 -5.05 -2.93
CA ALA A 235 0.40 -6.46 -3.12
C ALA A 235 -0.83 -6.93 -2.35
N ALA A 236 -1.39 -8.06 -2.74
CA ALA A 236 -2.48 -8.73 -2.05
C ALA A 236 -2.13 -10.22 -1.89
N GLN A 237 -2.15 -10.74 -0.67
CA GLN A 237 -2.03 -12.18 -0.45
C GLN A 237 -3.41 -12.82 -0.52
N VAL A 238 -3.52 -13.93 -1.24
CA VAL A 238 -4.75 -14.69 -1.40
C VAL A 238 -4.83 -15.71 -0.27
N THR A 239 -5.83 -15.56 0.60
CA THR A 239 -6.05 -16.40 1.79
C THR A 239 -7.51 -16.81 1.90
N VAL A 240 -7.86 -17.59 2.93
CA VAL A 240 -9.23 -18.00 3.22
C VAL A 240 -9.73 -17.28 4.47
N GLY A 241 -10.92 -16.68 4.37
CA GLY A 241 -11.61 -15.98 5.46
C GLY A 241 -12.85 -16.71 5.94
N ILE A 242 -13.23 -16.46 7.19
CA ILE A 242 -14.51 -16.90 7.75
C ILE A 242 -15.64 -16.09 7.11
N SER A 243 -16.76 -16.74 6.83
CA SER A 243 -18.00 -16.06 6.45
C SER A 243 -19.16 -16.53 7.31
N ASP A 244 -20.03 -15.58 7.70
CA ASP A 244 -21.27 -15.88 8.44
C ASP A 244 -22.32 -16.58 7.55
N VAL A 245 -22.11 -16.59 6.24
CA VAL A 245 -22.96 -17.26 5.26
C VAL A 245 -22.14 -18.26 4.44
N THR A 246 -22.81 -19.27 3.92
CA THR A 246 -22.16 -20.27 3.07
C THR A 246 -22.03 -19.79 1.63
N HIS A 247 -20.87 -20.01 1.02
CA HIS A 247 -20.59 -19.68 -0.36
C HIS A 247 -20.22 -20.94 -1.16
N GLN A 248 -20.51 -20.93 -2.46
CA GLN A 248 -20.03 -21.97 -3.38
C GLN A 248 -18.59 -21.68 -3.76
N LEU A 249 -17.67 -22.53 -3.32
CA LEU A 249 -16.25 -22.44 -3.64
C LEU A 249 -15.86 -23.56 -4.60
N GLN A 250 -14.91 -23.29 -5.50
CA GLN A 250 -14.49 -24.24 -6.52
C GLN A 250 -13.73 -25.43 -5.94
N MET A 251 -14.04 -26.64 -6.41
CA MET A 251 -13.34 -27.88 -6.05
C MET A 251 -12.61 -28.50 -7.25
N ALA A 252 -12.64 -27.83 -8.40
CA ALA A 252 -11.76 -28.07 -9.53
C ALA A 252 -11.50 -26.76 -10.29
N SER A 253 -10.76 -26.86 -11.39
CA SER A 253 -10.53 -25.75 -12.33
C SER A 253 -11.85 -25.25 -12.91
N VAL A 254 -12.14 -23.96 -12.80
CA VAL A 254 -13.32 -23.32 -13.41
C VAL A 254 -13.03 -22.73 -14.79
N LEU A 255 -11.80 -22.89 -15.28
CA LEU A 255 -11.39 -22.46 -16.62
C LEU A 255 -11.49 -23.62 -17.62
N PRO A 256 -11.88 -23.35 -18.88
CA PRO A 256 -11.81 -24.33 -19.95
C PRO A 256 -10.36 -24.74 -20.24
N GLN A 257 -10.19 -25.92 -20.85
CA GLN A 257 -8.89 -26.37 -21.36
C GLN A 257 -8.96 -26.45 -22.90
N PRO A 258 -8.20 -25.62 -23.64
CA PRO A 258 -7.28 -24.58 -23.15
C PRO A 258 -8.02 -23.32 -22.61
N PRO A 259 -7.37 -22.49 -21.77
CA PRO A 259 -7.93 -21.21 -21.33
C PRO A 259 -8.24 -20.28 -22.51
N GLN A 260 -9.37 -19.57 -22.47
CA GLN A 260 -9.84 -18.73 -23.56
C GLN A 260 -10.23 -17.33 -23.08
N LEU A 261 -10.26 -16.40 -24.03
CA LEU A 261 -10.74 -15.03 -23.85
C LEU A 261 -12.06 -14.84 -24.61
N ASP A 262 -12.97 -14.07 -24.02
CA ASP A 262 -14.16 -13.58 -24.70
C ASP A 262 -13.81 -12.45 -25.70
N PRO A 263 -14.74 -12.00 -26.56
CA PRO A 263 -14.51 -10.89 -27.48
C PRO A 263 -14.13 -9.56 -26.80
N GLN A 264 -14.42 -9.42 -25.50
CA GLN A 264 -14.08 -8.26 -24.68
C GLN A 264 -12.72 -8.40 -23.99
N GLY A 265 -11.98 -9.49 -24.24
CA GLY A 265 -10.67 -9.75 -23.67
C GLY A 265 -10.68 -10.21 -22.21
N ARG A 266 -11.82 -10.69 -21.70
CA ARG A 266 -11.99 -11.24 -20.35
C ARG A 266 -11.87 -12.77 -20.36
N PRO A 267 -11.41 -13.39 -19.26
CA PRO A 267 -11.32 -14.85 -19.19
C PRO A 267 -12.71 -15.51 -19.29
N VAL A 268 -12.81 -16.56 -20.10
CA VAL A 268 -14.01 -17.39 -20.19
C VAL A 268 -13.98 -18.43 -19.06
N PHE A 269 -15.11 -18.60 -18.37
CA PHE A 269 -15.28 -19.57 -17.29
C PHE A 269 -16.29 -20.65 -17.68
N LEU A 270 -16.11 -21.85 -17.14
CA LEU A 270 -17.06 -22.96 -17.29
C LEU A 270 -18.37 -22.61 -16.58
N PRO A 271 -19.53 -23.06 -17.11
CA PRO A 271 -20.80 -22.94 -16.41
C PRO A 271 -20.76 -23.62 -15.03
N SER A 272 -21.48 -23.06 -14.07
CA SER A 272 -21.54 -23.58 -12.68
C SER A 272 -22.04 -25.02 -12.58
N THR A 273 -22.75 -25.54 -13.58
CA THR A 273 -23.18 -26.95 -13.66
C THR A 273 -22.07 -27.92 -14.03
N GLU A 274 -20.97 -27.45 -14.63
CA GLU A 274 -19.90 -28.30 -15.14
C GLU A 274 -18.70 -28.39 -14.19
N ALA A 275 -18.45 -27.34 -13.40
CA ALA A 275 -17.39 -27.33 -12.41
C ALA A 275 -17.90 -27.85 -11.05
N PRO A 276 -17.18 -28.78 -10.39
CA PRO A 276 -17.53 -29.19 -9.03
C PRO A 276 -17.31 -28.02 -8.06
N HIS A 277 -18.35 -27.70 -7.29
CA HIS A 277 -18.35 -26.70 -6.24
C HIS A 277 -18.77 -27.32 -4.91
N GLU A 278 -18.31 -26.75 -3.80
CA GLU A 278 -18.77 -27.12 -2.46
C GLU A 278 -19.27 -25.89 -1.71
N THR A 279 -20.33 -26.07 -0.92
CA THR A 279 -20.95 -24.99 -0.13
C THR A 279 -20.30 -24.95 1.24
N LEU A 280 -19.45 -23.94 1.48
CA LEU A 280 -18.61 -23.82 2.68
C LEU A 280 -18.83 -22.46 3.38
N PRO A 281 -18.75 -22.38 4.73
CA PRO A 281 -18.92 -21.15 5.51
C PRO A 281 -17.65 -20.27 5.47
N ALA A 282 -17.13 -20.02 4.28
CA ALA A 282 -15.89 -19.32 4.06
C ALA A 282 -15.87 -18.63 2.70
N CYS A 283 -14.97 -17.67 2.54
CA CYS A 283 -14.68 -17.02 1.26
C CYS A 283 -13.17 -16.86 1.08
N PHE A 284 -12.74 -16.47 -0.12
CA PHE A 284 -11.36 -16.06 -0.34
C PHE A 284 -11.19 -14.59 0.04
N LEU A 285 -10.01 -14.22 0.52
CA LEU A 285 -9.65 -12.86 0.88
C LEU A 285 -8.43 -12.41 0.08
N LEU A 286 -8.51 -11.22 -0.52
CA LEU A 286 -7.34 -10.46 -0.95
C LEU A 286 -6.87 -9.61 0.23
N THR A 287 -5.89 -10.11 0.98
CA THR A 287 -5.30 -9.38 2.12
C THR A 287 -4.26 -8.39 1.62
N LEU A 288 -4.57 -7.10 1.74
CA LEU A 288 -3.83 -5.99 1.12
C LEU A 288 -2.59 -5.62 1.93
N GLN A 289 -1.46 -5.49 1.23
CA GLN A 289 -0.15 -5.20 1.79
C GLN A 289 0.58 -4.14 0.95
N PRO A 290 0.72 -2.90 1.45
CA PRO A 290 0.09 -2.37 2.66
C PRO A 290 -1.44 -2.25 2.52
N ALA A 291 -2.12 -2.07 3.64
CA ALA A 291 -3.54 -1.71 3.67
C ALA A 291 -3.82 -0.46 2.83
N VAL A 292 -4.97 -0.44 2.14
CA VAL A 292 -5.30 0.61 1.17
C VAL A 292 -6.37 1.53 1.74
N PRO A 293 -6.12 2.84 1.88
CA PRO A 293 -7.17 3.82 2.14
C PRO A 293 -8.14 3.85 0.94
N MET A 294 -9.40 3.53 1.18
CA MET A 294 -10.43 3.43 0.15
C MET A 294 -11.61 4.33 0.48
N MET A 295 -12.07 5.07 -0.53
CA MET A 295 -13.28 5.88 -0.42
C MET A 295 -14.53 4.99 -0.32
N SER A 296 -15.57 5.47 0.35
CA SER A 296 -16.80 4.71 0.57
C SER A 296 -17.46 4.24 -0.74
N SER A 297 -17.40 5.03 -1.81
CA SER A 297 -17.91 4.64 -3.12
C SER A 297 -17.15 3.48 -3.76
N PHE A 298 -15.84 3.39 -3.54
CA PHE A 298 -15.02 2.26 -3.98
C PHE A 298 -15.31 1.00 -3.17
N VAL A 299 -15.48 1.12 -1.85
CA VAL A 299 -15.91 0.00 -0.99
C VAL A 299 -17.25 -0.56 -1.46
N ASN A 300 -18.21 0.31 -1.77
CA ASN A 300 -19.52 -0.10 -2.28
C ASN A 300 -19.40 -0.80 -3.65
N LYS A 301 -18.59 -0.29 -4.57
CA LYS A 301 -18.34 -0.93 -5.88
C LYS A 301 -17.69 -2.31 -5.72
N LEU A 302 -16.75 -2.47 -4.78
CA LEU A 302 -16.14 -3.77 -4.49
C LEU A 302 -17.18 -4.77 -3.95
N SER A 303 -18.05 -4.36 -3.03
CA SER A 303 -19.13 -5.23 -2.54
C SER A 303 -20.13 -5.64 -3.63
N GLN A 304 -20.36 -4.79 -4.63
CA GLN A 304 -21.22 -5.11 -5.76
C GLN A 304 -20.61 -6.17 -6.68
N ILE A 305 -19.28 -6.21 -6.81
CA ILE A 305 -18.59 -7.22 -7.63
C ILE A 305 -18.67 -8.60 -6.97
N THR A 306 -18.52 -8.66 -5.65
CA THR A 306 -18.35 -9.94 -4.94
C THR A 306 -19.67 -10.51 -4.44
N ALA A 307 -20.72 -9.68 -4.34
CA ALA A 307 -21.96 -9.95 -3.62
C ALA A 307 -21.71 -10.38 -2.15
N VAL A 308 -20.52 -10.08 -1.61
CA VAL A 308 -20.15 -10.29 -0.21
C VAL A 308 -19.98 -8.92 0.42
N ALA A 309 -20.76 -8.64 1.47
CA ALA A 309 -20.65 -7.38 2.19
C ALA A 309 -19.27 -7.27 2.85
N ILE A 310 -18.61 -6.14 2.65
CA ILE A 310 -17.43 -5.78 3.45
C ILE A 310 -18.00 -5.23 4.78
N PRO A 311 -17.70 -5.84 5.94
CA PRO A 311 -18.28 -5.40 7.21
C PRO A 311 -17.93 -3.94 7.51
N ASP A 312 -18.94 -3.09 7.58
CA ASP A 312 -18.78 -1.64 7.83
C ASP A 312 -18.45 -1.32 9.30
N VAL A 313 -18.82 -2.23 10.21
CA VAL A 313 -18.90 -1.99 11.66
C VAL A 313 -17.53 -1.72 12.32
N ASP A 314 -16.44 -2.24 11.75
CA ASP A 314 -15.08 -2.08 12.28
C ASP A 314 -14.26 -0.99 11.56
N LEU A 315 -14.82 -0.37 10.52
CA LEU A 315 -14.08 0.60 9.70
C LEU A 315 -14.01 1.97 10.39
N GLN A 316 -12.79 2.39 10.75
CA GLN A 316 -12.51 3.74 11.25
C GLN A 316 -12.59 4.76 10.10
N TRP A 317 -13.80 5.22 9.80
CA TRP A 317 -14.02 6.19 8.73
C TRP A 317 -13.44 7.57 9.06
N ALA A 318 -12.70 8.13 8.10
CA ALA A 318 -12.15 9.47 8.17
C ALA A 318 -12.05 10.09 6.76
N PRO A 319 -11.85 11.41 6.64
CA PRO A 319 -11.47 12.04 5.38
C PRO A 319 -10.24 11.38 4.76
N LEU A 320 -10.27 11.13 3.44
CA LEU A 320 -9.17 10.45 2.74
C LEU A 320 -7.78 11.04 3.05
N PRO A 321 -7.56 12.38 3.02
CA PRO A 321 -6.25 12.95 3.33
C PRO A 321 -5.72 12.56 4.71
N LYS A 322 -6.58 12.49 5.73
CA LYS A 322 -6.18 12.10 7.09
C LYS A 322 -5.63 10.67 7.10
N LEU A 323 -6.25 9.75 6.35
CA LEU A 323 -5.76 8.37 6.24
C LEU A 323 -4.45 8.26 5.45
N LEU A 324 -4.21 9.15 4.48
CA LEU A 324 -2.97 9.17 3.71
C LEU A 324 -1.77 9.67 4.54
N THR A 325 -2.01 10.43 5.62
CA THR A 325 -0.96 10.89 6.55
C THR A 325 -0.56 9.85 7.60
N ARG A 326 -1.43 8.86 7.91
CA ARG A 326 -1.19 7.86 8.96
C ARG A 326 -0.10 6.89 8.51
N ARG A 327 1.04 6.85 9.21
CA ARG A 327 2.07 5.82 8.99
C ARG A 327 1.53 4.45 9.41
N SER A 328 2.08 3.39 8.80
CA SER A 328 1.84 1.98 9.13
C SER A 328 1.70 1.77 10.66
N PRO A 329 0.77 0.90 11.13
CA PRO A 329 0.39 0.75 12.53
C PRO A 329 1.48 0.24 13.49
N SER A 330 2.76 0.15 13.07
CA SER A 330 3.86 -0.33 13.91
C SER A 330 4.41 0.71 14.91
N SER A 331 3.96 1.98 14.87
CA SER A 331 4.32 2.97 15.90
C SER A 331 3.19 3.17 16.90
N ASN A 332 3.20 2.39 17.98
CA ASN A 332 2.39 2.62 19.19
C ASN A 332 2.93 3.83 19.98
N SER A 333 2.86 5.03 19.40
CA SER A 333 2.91 6.27 20.16
C SER A 333 1.54 6.93 20.09
N PRO A 334 0.86 7.18 21.22
CA PRO A 334 -0.28 8.09 21.24
C PRO A 334 0.27 9.51 21.07
N GLY A 335 0.61 9.86 19.83
CA GLY A 335 0.98 11.21 19.43
C GLY A 335 -0.31 11.96 19.12
N GLU A 336 -0.57 13.01 19.89
CA GLU A 336 -1.68 13.93 19.73
C GLU A 336 -1.88 14.30 18.24
N ILE A 337 -3.09 14.06 17.73
CA ILE A 337 -3.51 14.56 16.42
C ILE A 337 -3.56 16.09 16.57
N PRO A 338 -2.74 16.87 15.83
CA PRO A 338 -2.89 18.31 15.88
C PRO A 338 -4.27 18.62 15.31
N ASP A 339 -5.11 19.21 16.14
CA ASP A 339 -6.47 19.67 15.84
C ASP A 339 -6.40 20.93 14.94
N GLN A 340 -5.67 20.84 13.82
CA GLN A 340 -5.61 21.89 12.81
C GLN A 340 -6.68 21.63 11.75
N ARG A 341 -7.63 22.57 11.68
CA ARG A 341 -8.74 22.57 10.72
C ARG A 341 -8.29 22.50 9.26
N ASP A 342 -7.05 22.91 8.95
CA ASP A 342 -6.43 22.79 7.63
C ASP A 342 -5.09 22.08 7.75
N THR A 343 -4.89 21.04 6.96
CA THR A 343 -3.62 20.29 6.99
C THR A 343 -2.68 20.88 5.97
N ILE A 344 -1.52 21.36 6.42
CA ILE A 344 -0.55 22.02 5.55
C ILE A 344 0.74 21.20 5.49
N PHE A 345 1.18 20.91 4.28
CA PHE A 345 2.35 20.09 4.00
C PHE A 345 3.38 20.87 3.19
N THR A 346 4.66 20.67 3.52
CA THR A 346 5.78 21.29 2.82
C THR A 346 6.55 20.19 2.07
N VAL A 347 6.56 20.25 0.75
CA VAL A 347 7.19 19.24 -0.11
C VAL A 347 8.46 19.82 -0.75
N PRO A 348 9.65 19.31 -0.40
CA PRO A 348 10.89 19.70 -1.06
C PRO A 348 10.97 19.07 -2.46
N LEU A 349 11.38 19.86 -3.45
CA LEU A 349 11.63 19.42 -4.82
C LEU A 349 13.12 19.51 -5.15
N PRO A 350 13.63 18.74 -6.13
CA PRO A 350 15.02 18.84 -6.57
C PRO A 350 15.42 20.28 -6.91
N GLY A 351 16.69 20.69 -6.76
CA GLY A 351 17.10 22.06 -7.10
C GLY A 351 16.59 23.15 -6.13
N GLY A 352 16.28 22.80 -4.89
CA GLY A 352 16.09 23.74 -3.78
C GLY A 352 14.71 24.39 -3.66
N VAL A 353 13.81 24.14 -4.62
CA VAL A 353 12.45 24.69 -4.60
C VAL A 353 11.59 23.95 -3.59
N THR A 354 10.80 24.70 -2.82
CA THR A 354 9.87 24.13 -1.83
C THR A 354 8.44 24.53 -2.17
N HIS A 355 7.53 23.53 -2.27
CA HIS A 355 6.11 23.75 -2.47
C HIS A 355 5.34 23.55 -1.16
N ARG A 356 4.31 24.37 -0.92
CA ARG A 356 3.39 24.21 0.21
C ARG A 356 2.00 23.84 -0.28
N TYR A 357 1.48 22.71 0.20
CA TYR A 357 0.16 22.19 -0.13
C TYR A 357 -0.77 22.31 1.06
N VAL A 358 -1.91 22.95 0.86
CA VAL A 358 -2.99 23.07 1.84
C VAL A 358 -4.13 22.17 1.40
N LEU A 359 -4.58 21.29 2.30
CA LEU A 359 -5.79 20.47 2.12
C LEU A 359 -6.82 20.96 3.15
N PRO A 360 -7.76 21.83 2.75
CA PRO A 360 -8.69 22.46 3.70
C PRO A 360 -9.67 21.45 4.29
N GLY A 361 -9.77 21.36 5.62
CA GLY A 361 -10.58 20.33 6.27
C GLY A 361 -12.05 20.39 5.86
N ALA A 362 -12.61 21.60 5.76
CA ALA A 362 -14.01 21.80 5.37
C ALA A 362 -14.36 21.21 3.99
N ALA A 363 -13.42 21.19 3.05
CA ALA A 363 -13.64 20.64 1.72
C ALA A 363 -13.55 19.10 1.70
N TRP A 364 -12.72 18.51 2.56
CA TRP A 364 -12.45 17.08 2.61
C TRP A 364 -13.32 16.31 3.63
N GLU A 365 -13.99 17.00 4.55
CA GLU A 365 -14.89 16.41 5.56
C GLU A 365 -16.32 16.11 5.03
N VAL A 366 -16.52 16.17 3.72
CA VAL A 366 -17.81 15.85 3.09
C VAL A 366 -18.04 14.33 2.98
N PRO A 367 -19.30 13.86 3.00
CA PRO A 367 -19.61 12.41 2.95
C PRO A 367 -19.04 11.67 1.74
N SER A 368 -18.89 12.32 0.59
CA SER A 368 -18.32 11.74 -0.63
C SER A 368 -16.82 11.49 -0.53
N GLN A 369 -16.12 12.16 0.40
CA GLN A 369 -14.67 12.02 0.64
C GLN A 369 -14.38 11.15 1.88
N ARG A 370 -15.41 10.55 2.46
CA ARG A 370 -15.31 9.61 3.56
C ARG A 370 -14.60 8.33 3.07
N ALA A 371 -13.53 7.96 3.76
CA ALA A 371 -12.70 6.82 3.42
C ALA A 371 -12.39 5.97 4.66
N ALA A 372 -12.01 4.71 4.45
CA ALA A 372 -11.56 3.79 5.48
C ALA A 372 -10.31 3.05 5.01
N VAL A 373 -9.51 2.54 5.94
CA VAL A 373 -8.37 1.69 5.62
C VAL A 373 -8.89 0.26 5.44
N ALA A 374 -8.70 -0.30 4.25
CA ALA A 374 -9.07 -1.68 3.95
C ALA A 374 -7.84 -2.59 4.02
N ASP A 375 -7.92 -3.59 4.88
CA ASP A 375 -6.89 -4.63 5.05
C ASP A 375 -7.18 -5.86 4.20
N SER A 376 -8.45 -6.10 3.84
CA SER A 376 -8.84 -7.25 3.03
C SER A 376 -10.07 -6.99 2.17
N VAL A 377 -10.17 -7.70 1.05
CA VAL A 377 -11.35 -7.70 0.16
C VAL A 377 -11.83 -9.14 -0.05
N PRO A 378 -13.06 -9.49 0.36
CA PRO A 378 -13.59 -10.84 0.21
C PRO A 378 -14.08 -11.11 -1.22
N PHE A 379 -13.93 -12.35 -1.69
CA PHE A 379 -14.45 -12.83 -2.97
C PHE A 379 -14.66 -14.35 -2.96
N THR A 380 -15.45 -14.85 -3.90
CA THR A 380 -15.84 -16.27 -3.95
C THR A 380 -15.47 -16.97 -5.25
N HIS A 381 -15.15 -16.21 -6.31
CA HIS A 381 -14.88 -16.75 -7.64
C HIS A 381 -13.69 -16.03 -8.30
N PRO A 382 -12.80 -16.73 -9.03
CA PRO A 382 -11.64 -16.13 -9.70
C PRO A 382 -12.01 -15.04 -10.71
N ALA A 383 -13.20 -15.09 -11.30
CA ALA A 383 -13.70 -14.04 -12.21
C ALA A 383 -13.80 -12.66 -11.56
N HIS A 384 -13.91 -12.58 -10.23
CA HIS A 384 -13.99 -11.30 -9.52
C HIS A 384 -12.62 -10.60 -9.49
N VAL A 385 -11.52 -11.35 -9.43
CA VAL A 385 -10.19 -10.81 -9.15
C VAL A 385 -9.78 -9.72 -10.14
N PRO A 386 -9.91 -9.86 -11.48
CA PRO A 386 -9.56 -8.78 -12.40
C PRO A 386 -10.27 -7.45 -12.11
N ALA A 387 -11.58 -7.50 -11.86
CA ALA A 387 -12.40 -6.31 -11.61
C ALA A 387 -12.09 -5.69 -10.24
N LEU A 388 -11.79 -6.51 -9.22
CA LEU A 388 -11.35 -6.04 -7.91
C LEU A 388 -10.01 -5.30 -8.02
N LEU A 389 -9.05 -5.87 -8.75
CA LEU A 389 -7.74 -5.25 -8.94
C LEU A 389 -7.83 -3.93 -9.72
N GLU A 390 -8.74 -3.82 -10.69
CA GLU A 390 -8.96 -2.57 -11.43
C GLU A 390 -9.40 -1.43 -10.49
N LEU A 391 -10.37 -1.69 -9.61
CA LEU A 391 -10.80 -0.71 -8.60
C LEU A 391 -9.71 -0.39 -7.58
N LEU A 392 -8.96 -1.40 -7.12
CA LEU A 392 -7.86 -1.22 -6.19
C LEU A 392 -6.75 -0.37 -6.80
N ARG A 393 -6.39 -0.62 -8.07
CA ARG A 393 -5.41 0.19 -8.83
C ARG A 393 -5.87 1.63 -8.98
N HIS A 394 -7.15 1.84 -9.30
CA HIS A 394 -7.73 3.17 -9.44
C HIS A 394 -7.64 3.97 -8.14
N GLN A 395 -8.05 3.38 -7.02
CA GLN A 395 -7.89 4.01 -5.70
C GLN A 395 -6.41 4.24 -5.36
N CYS A 396 -5.51 3.30 -5.68
CA CYS A 396 -4.08 3.47 -5.45
C CYS A 396 -3.47 4.62 -6.27
N ALA A 397 -3.93 4.84 -7.50
CA ALA A 397 -3.51 5.96 -8.33
C ALA A 397 -3.93 7.31 -7.73
N ILE A 398 -5.18 7.43 -7.26
CA ILE A 398 -5.67 8.61 -6.53
C ILE A 398 -4.83 8.84 -5.27
N ASN A 399 -4.63 7.78 -4.48
CA ASN A 399 -3.85 7.83 -3.26
C ASN A 399 -2.39 8.25 -3.51
N ALA A 400 -1.77 7.77 -4.58
CA ALA A 400 -0.40 8.13 -4.95
C ALA A 400 -0.28 9.62 -5.29
N LEU A 401 -1.21 10.16 -6.09
CA LEU A 401 -1.24 11.57 -6.45
C LEU A 401 -1.44 12.47 -5.23
N LEU A 402 -2.41 12.15 -4.37
CA LEU A 402 -2.66 12.93 -3.16
C LEU A 402 -1.52 12.80 -2.14
N ARG A 403 -0.95 11.60 -1.96
CA ARG A 403 0.24 11.40 -1.12
C ARG A 403 1.44 12.18 -1.63
N SER A 404 1.56 12.42 -2.93
CA SER A 404 2.66 13.23 -3.46
C SER A 404 2.65 14.67 -2.95
N CYS A 405 1.49 15.20 -2.52
CA CYS A 405 1.34 16.51 -1.89
C CYS A 405 1.63 16.48 -0.37
N ILE A 406 1.79 15.29 0.22
CA ILE A 406 1.93 15.07 1.67
C ILE A 406 3.37 14.64 1.94
N ALA A 407 4.17 15.53 2.53
CA ALA A 407 5.52 15.17 2.94
C ALA A 407 5.49 14.30 4.22
N PRO A 408 6.36 13.27 4.34
CA PRO A 408 6.64 12.69 5.64
C PRO A 408 7.24 13.78 6.52
N GLN A 409 6.66 14.04 7.69
CA GLN A 409 7.16 15.05 8.63
C GLN A 409 8.66 14.87 8.86
N GLY A 410 9.46 15.71 8.22
CA GLY A 410 10.82 16.04 8.58
C GLY A 410 10.82 17.49 9.00
N ASP A 411 11.67 17.85 9.96
CA ASP A 411 11.82 19.21 10.49
C ASP A 411 12.19 20.20 9.37
N GLY A 412 11.17 20.71 8.68
CA GLY A 412 11.28 21.80 7.70
C GLY A 412 11.23 23.17 8.35
N ALA A 413 11.74 23.29 9.58
CA ALA A 413 11.85 24.57 10.27
C ALA A 413 12.96 25.39 9.61
N GLY A 414 12.60 26.24 8.65
CA GLY A 414 13.50 27.28 8.11
C GLY A 414 13.63 27.36 6.57
N LEU A 415 12.90 26.56 5.80
CA LEU A 415 12.91 26.67 4.33
C LEU A 415 11.96 27.79 3.87
N VAL A 416 12.48 28.73 3.07
CA VAL A 416 11.68 29.78 2.43
C VAL A 416 10.72 29.08 1.44
N CYS A 417 9.43 29.33 1.62
CA CYS A 417 8.40 28.76 0.77
C CYS A 417 8.20 29.63 -0.46
N ASP A 418 8.53 29.09 -1.64
CA ASP A 418 8.42 29.85 -2.88
C ASP A 418 6.98 29.85 -3.43
N LEU A 419 6.21 28.77 -3.25
CA LEU A 419 4.92 28.58 -3.92
C LEU A 419 3.87 27.88 -3.04
N HIS A 420 2.64 28.41 -3.07
CA HIS A 420 1.49 27.92 -2.30
C HIS A 420 0.42 27.32 -3.21
N PHE A 421 -0.09 26.16 -2.82
CA PHE A 421 -1.06 25.36 -3.57
C PHE A 421 -2.19 24.91 -2.65
N GLU A 422 -3.42 25.11 -3.08
CA GLU A 422 -4.62 24.61 -2.39
C GLU A 422 -5.20 23.42 -3.16
N VAL A 423 -5.37 22.28 -2.50
CA VAL A 423 -5.87 21.03 -3.10
C VAL A 423 -7.28 20.75 -2.61
N LEU A 424 -8.24 20.74 -3.53
CA LEU A 424 -9.67 20.59 -3.23
C LEU A 424 -10.25 19.35 -3.93
N PRO A 425 -11.11 18.57 -3.27
CA PRO A 425 -11.82 17.48 -3.93
C PRO A 425 -12.94 18.06 -4.82
N GLU A 426 -13.05 17.56 -6.04
CA GLU A 426 -14.09 17.97 -7.01
C GLU A 426 -15.13 16.87 -7.22
N SER A 427 -14.70 15.61 -7.16
CA SER A 427 -15.55 14.43 -7.20
C SER A 427 -14.89 13.25 -6.47
N GLU A 428 -15.46 12.05 -6.58
CA GLU A 428 -14.85 10.82 -6.05
C GLU A 428 -13.55 10.42 -6.77
N THR A 429 -13.35 10.92 -7.99
CA THR A 429 -12.22 10.53 -8.84
C THR A 429 -11.46 11.72 -9.41
N SER A 430 -11.74 12.94 -8.91
CA SER A 430 -11.08 14.15 -9.36
C SER A 430 -10.87 15.15 -8.24
N PHE A 431 -9.79 15.91 -8.34
CA PHE A 431 -9.44 17.00 -7.43
C PHE A 431 -8.82 18.14 -8.23
N SER A 432 -8.88 19.34 -7.69
CA SER A 432 -8.28 20.53 -8.28
C SER A 432 -7.12 21.03 -7.44
N VAL A 433 -6.18 21.70 -8.11
CA VAL A 433 -5.06 22.40 -7.47
C VAL A 433 -5.10 23.86 -7.88
N THR A 434 -5.39 24.74 -6.94
CA THR A 434 -5.41 26.19 -7.13
C THR A 434 -4.06 26.78 -6.76
N PHE A 435 -3.54 27.68 -7.61
CA PHE A 435 -2.24 28.31 -7.42
C PHE A 435 -2.17 29.72 -8.01
N HIS A 436 -1.24 30.51 -7.50
CA HIS A 436 -0.90 31.83 -8.04
C HIS A 436 0.10 31.69 -9.18
N ARG A 437 -0.06 32.49 -10.23
CA ARG A 437 0.80 32.41 -11.41
C ARG A 437 2.05 33.28 -11.27
N PRO A 438 3.23 32.78 -11.66
CA PRO A 438 4.46 33.58 -11.58
C PRO A 438 4.52 34.65 -12.67
N ASP A 439 3.87 34.42 -13.81
CA ASP A 439 3.91 35.27 -15.00
C ASP A 439 2.85 36.39 -15.00
N THR A 440 1.80 36.24 -14.19
CA THR A 440 0.69 37.19 -14.09
C THR A 440 0.19 37.24 -12.65
N ASP A 441 -0.27 38.39 -12.15
CA ASP A 441 -0.87 38.47 -10.82
C ASP A 441 -2.33 37.94 -10.82
N SER A 442 -2.48 36.66 -11.19
CA SER A 442 -3.77 35.98 -11.35
C SER A 442 -3.71 34.53 -10.82
N LEU A 443 -4.88 33.99 -10.48
CA LEU A 443 -5.02 32.60 -10.05
C LEU A 443 -5.29 31.66 -11.23
N ALA A 444 -4.77 30.44 -11.11
CA ALA A 444 -5.03 29.34 -12.01
C ALA A 444 -5.45 28.09 -11.24
N VAL A 445 -6.17 27.21 -11.92
CA VAL A 445 -6.67 25.95 -11.37
C VAL A 445 -6.29 24.81 -12.31
N LEU A 446 -5.55 23.84 -11.80
CA LEU A 446 -5.29 22.58 -12.48
C LEU A 446 -6.31 21.54 -12.00
N LEU A 447 -7.24 21.15 -12.85
CA LEU A 447 -8.14 20.04 -12.58
C LEU A 447 -7.45 18.72 -12.94
N VAL A 448 -7.39 17.79 -11.99
CA VAL A 448 -6.86 16.44 -12.18
C VAL A 448 -8.03 15.47 -12.10
N ASN A 449 -8.25 14.72 -13.18
CA ASN A 449 -9.28 13.68 -13.24
C ASN A 449 -8.64 12.31 -13.46
N VAL A 450 -9.00 11.35 -12.62
CA VAL A 450 -8.49 9.97 -12.66
C VAL A 450 -9.64 9.06 -13.08
N CYS A 451 -9.79 8.78 -14.38
CA CYS A 451 -10.86 7.90 -14.87
C CYS A 451 -10.62 6.44 -14.47
N ASP A 452 -9.37 6.00 -14.57
CA ASP A 452 -8.85 4.70 -14.13
C ASP A 452 -7.35 4.86 -13.80
N SER A 453 -6.66 3.79 -13.40
CA SER A 453 -5.23 3.86 -13.03
C SER A 453 -4.28 4.27 -14.16
N ASN A 454 -4.71 4.18 -15.42
CA ASN A 454 -3.95 4.48 -16.64
C ASN A 454 -4.44 5.75 -17.37
N GLN A 455 -5.63 6.22 -17.03
CA GLN A 455 -6.27 7.39 -17.62
C GLN A 455 -6.39 8.54 -16.62
N ILE A 456 -5.27 9.24 -16.45
CA ILE A 456 -5.19 10.50 -15.72
C ILE A 456 -5.18 11.68 -16.71
N THR A 457 -6.11 12.61 -16.58
CA THR A 457 -6.15 13.82 -17.40
C THR A 457 -5.99 15.06 -16.53
N CYS A 458 -5.33 16.06 -17.11
CA CYS A 458 -5.11 17.38 -16.52
C CYS A 458 -5.79 18.43 -17.41
N THR A 459 -6.49 19.38 -16.81
CA THR A 459 -7.09 20.51 -17.53
C THR A 459 -6.81 21.79 -16.78
N LEU A 460 -6.18 22.75 -17.45
CA LEU A 460 -5.78 24.01 -16.86
C LEU A 460 -6.81 25.12 -17.11
N PHE A 461 -7.23 25.78 -16.05
CA PHE A 461 -8.16 26.90 -16.08
C PHE A 461 -7.47 28.18 -15.58
N GLY A 462 -7.67 29.28 -16.29
CA GLY A 462 -7.15 30.60 -15.92
C GLY A 462 -7.08 31.55 -17.11
N SER A 463 -6.88 32.84 -16.87
CA SER A 463 -6.80 33.86 -17.94
C SER A 463 -5.58 33.64 -18.82
N GLY A 464 -5.75 33.42 -20.12
CA GLY A 464 -4.62 33.14 -21.03
C GLY A 464 -4.22 31.67 -21.12
N PHE A 465 -4.96 30.77 -20.44
CA PHE A 465 -4.91 29.33 -20.74
C PHE A 465 -6.03 28.96 -21.70
N GLY A 466 -5.67 28.39 -22.84
CA GLY A 466 -6.61 27.97 -23.86
C GLY A 466 -6.05 26.99 -24.89
N ASP A 467 -4.76 26.64 -24.78
CA ASP A 467 -4.10 25.69 -25.66
C ASP A 467 -4.28 24.26 -25.12
N PRO A 468 -5.01 23.38 -25.84
CA PRO A 468 -5.16 21.98 -25.47
C PRO A 468 -3.84 21.19 -25.41
N SER A 469 -2.80 21.66 -26.11
CA SER A 469 -1.49 20.97 -26.14
C SER A 469 -0.82 20.94 -24.77
N LEU A 470 -1.00 21.99 -23.96
CA LEU A 470 -0.46 22.07 -22.61
C LEU A 470 -1.17 21.10 -21.68
N ASP A 471 -2.49 20.96 -21.79
CA ASP A 471 -3.30 20.00 -21.02
C ASP A 471 -2.84 18.55 -21.29
N GLU A 472 -2.60 18.20 -22.56
CA GLU A 472 -2.10 16.89 -22.97
C GLU A 472 -0.67 16.63 -22.45
N TYR A 473 0.20 17.65 -22.54
CA TYR A 473 1.54 17.59 -21.99
C TYR A 473 1.54 17.37 -20.47
N LEU A 474 0.75 18.14 -19.72
CA LEU A 474 0.62 17.99 -18.27
C LEU A 474 0.01 16.63 -17.89
N SER A 475 -0.97 16.15 -18.65
CA SER A 475 -1.53 14.80 -18.47
C SER A 475 -0.45 13.73 -18.62
N THR A 476 0.42 13.87 -19.63
CA THR A 476 1.54 12.95 -19.87
C THR A 476 2.56 12.99 -18.73
N VAL A 477 2.92 14.18 -18.25
CA VAL A 477 3.83 14.36 -17.11
C VAL A 477 3.22 13.74 -15.84
N MET A 478 1.95 14.03 -15.55
CA MET A 478 1.25 13.52 -14.37
C MET A 478 1.20 11.98 -14.37
N LYS A 479 0.83 11.36 -15.50
CA LYS A 479 0.84 9.89 -15.65
C LYS A 479 2.23 9.29 -15.45
N ARG A 480 3.26 9.94 -16.01
CA ARG A 480 4.63 9.43 -15.97
C ARG A 480 5.26 9.49 -14.58
N PHE A 481 4.96 10.53 -13.81
CA PHE A 481 5.60 10.76 -12.51
C PHE A 481 4.71 10.44 -11.31
N MET A 482 3.39 10.28 -11.51
CA MET A 482 2.40 10.09 -10.44
C MET A 482 2.58 11.11 -9.30
N SER A 483 2.91 12.35 -9.66
CA SER A 483 3.29 13.40 -8.71
C SER A 483 2.75 14.76 -9.14
N VAL A 484 1.88 15.31 -8.30
CA VAL A 484 1.34 16.66 -8.44
C VAL A 484 2.46 17.72 -8.34
N PRO A 485 3.37 17.67 -7.35
CA PRO A 485 4.50 18.61 -7.28
C PRO A 485 5.41 18.63 -8.49
N VAL A 486 5.79 17.46 -9.03
CA VAL A 486 6.64 17.39 -10.23
C VAL A 486 5.93 17.97 -11.45
N THR A 487 4.62 17.71 -11.57
CA THR A 487 3.81 18.24 -12.68
C THR A 487 3.68 19.76 -12.60
N LEU A 488 3.38 20.30 -11.42
CA LEU A 488 3.28 21.76 -11.21
C LEU A 488 4.62 22.45 -11.44
N ARG A 489 5.73 21.88 -10.96
CA ARG A 489 7.05 22.43 -11.28
C ARG A 489 7.31 22.51 -12.78
N THR A 490 6.93 21.46 -13.50
CA THR A 490 7.09 21.41 -14.97
C THR A 490 6.24 22.50 -15.64
N LEU A 491 5.03 22.74 -15.15
CA LEU A 491 4.17 23.84 -15.57
C LEU A 491 4.83 25.20 -15.32
N TYR A 492 5.36 25.44 -14.12
CA TYR A 492 6.00 26.71 -13.77
C TYR A 492 7.20 27.01 -14.66
N ARG A 493 8.08 26.03 -14.90
CA ARG A 493 9.21 26.18 -15.84
C ARG A 493 8.72 26.58 -17.25
N LYS A 494 7.62 25.98 -17.71
CA LYS A 494 7.04 26.30 -19.02
C LYS A 494 6.48 27.72 -19.07
N LEU A 495 5.84 28.17 -18.00
CA LEU A 495 5.33 29.54 -17.88
C LEU A 495 6.46 30.58 -17.90
N GLU A 496 7.55 30.32 -17.18
CA GLU A 496 8.74 31.17 -17.17
C GLU A 496 9.43 31.24 -18.55
N GLU A 497 9.54 30.11 -19.25
CA GLU A 497 10.05 30.05 -20.63
C GLU A 497 9.20 30.92 -21.59
N THR A 498 7.87 30.88 -21.47
CA THR A 498 6.99 31.71 -22.30
C THR A 498 7.00 33.19 -21.95
N ALA A 499 7.22 33.54 -20.68
CA ALA A 499 7.31 34.93 -20.21
C ALA A 499 8.66 35.59 -20.57
N SER A 500 9.73 34.79 -20.71
CA SER A 500 11.08 35.25 -21.05
C SER A 500 11.38 35.31 -22.55
N ALA A 501 10.47 34.84 -23.41
CA ALA A 501 10.60 34.99 -24.86
C ALA A 501 10.49 36.48 -25.26
N PRO A 502 11.46 37.06 -25.99
CA PRO A 502 11.43 38.48 -26.33
C PRO A 502 10.23 38.81 -27.22
N LEU A 503 9.47 39.84 -26.83
CA LEU A 503 8.45 40.47 -27.67
C LEU A 503 9.09 40.94 -28.98
N SER A 504 8.79 40.26 -30.07
CA SER A 504 9.14 40.70 -31.42
C SER A 504 8.61 42.13 -31.66
N PRO A 505 9.38 43.05 -32.28
CA PRO A 505 8.95 44.43 -32.46
C PRO A 505 7.74 44.51 -33.37
N GLY A 506 6.75 45.28 -32.92
CA GLY A 506 5.43 45.40 -33.53
C GLY A 506 5.47 45.82 -35.00
N ARG A 507 4.55 45.23 -35.77
CA ARG A 507 4.21 45.70 -37.12
C ARG A 507 3.00 46.63 -36.99
N PRO A 508 3.04 47.85 -37.56
CA PRO A 508 1.99 48.84 -37.35
C PRO A 508 0.70 48.46 -38.07
N ALA A 509 -0.40 48.95 -37.50
CA ALA A 509 -1.77 48.72 -37.89
C ALA A 509 -2.04 49.08 -39.37
N THR A 510 -2.75 48.19 -40.06
CA THR A 510 -3.57 48.59 -41.21
C THR A 510 -4.94 47.96 -41.07
N THR A 511 -5.93 48.84 -41.01
CA THR A 511 -7.37 48.63 -41.07
C THR A 511 -7.76 47.91 -42.36
N GLU A 512 -8.64 46.91 -42.28
CA GLU A 512 -9.80 46.75 -43.16
C GLU A 512 -10.70 45.58 -42.72
N ALA A 513 -11.98 45.69 -43.06
CA ALA A 513 -13.14 45.11 -42.37
C ALA A 513 -13.76 43.89 -43.10
N GLN A 514 -14.63 43.19 -42.34
CA GLN A 514 -15.63 42.16 -42.73
C GLN A 514 -15.07 40.80 -43.18
N SER A 515 -15.59 39.64 -42.77
CA SER A 515 -17.00 39.27 -42.57
C SER A 515 -17.20 38.13 -41.54
N ASP A 516 -18.41 38.07 -41.00
CA ASP A 516 -18.98 37.00 -40.17
C ASP A 516 -18.97 35.63 -40.85
N HIS A 517 -18.70 34.55 -40.08
CA HIS A 517 -19.48 33.30 -40.09
C HIS A 517 -19.16 32.42 -38.84
N SER A 518 -20.18 32.25 -37.99
CA SER A 518 -20.61 31.06 -37.24
C SER A 518 -19.59 30.08 -36.62
N ALA A 519 -19.58 30.01 -35.28
CA ALA A 519 -19.11 28.83 -34.52
C ALA A 519 -20.02 28.55 -33.30
N PRO A 520 -20.59 27.34 -33.12
CA PRO A 520 -21.25 26.95 -31.89
C PRO A 520 -20.31 26.08 -31.03
N SER A 521 -19.87 26.57 -29.86
CA SER A 521 -19.51 25.72 -28.70
C SER A 521 -19.16 26.49 -27.40
N ARG A 522 -18.98 27.82 -27.44
CA ARG A 522 -18.53 28.59 -26.27
C ARG A 522 -19.51 28.66 -25.08
N ARG A 523 -20.81 28.37 -25.28
CA ARG A 523 -21.84 28.57 -24.24
C ARG A 523 -21.85 27.54 -23.11
N HIS A 524 -21.29 26.34 -23.31
CA HIS A 524 -21.28 25.30 -22.27
C HIS A 524 -20.10 25.46 -21.29
N ARG A 525 -18.92 25.86 -21.78
CA ARG A 525 -17.72 26.13 -20.96
C ARG A 525 -17.91 27.35 -20.06
N ASP A 526 -18.53 28.41 -20.59
CA ASP A 526 -18.86 29.63 -19.85
C ASP A 526 -19.88 29.40 -18.72
N ARG A 527 -20.84 28.48 -18.90
CA ARG A 527 -21.82 28.14 -17.85
C ARG A 527 -21.18 27.38 -16.69
N HIS A 528 -20.26 26.47 -16.95
CA HIS A 528 -19.51 25.78 -15.90
C HIS A 528 -18.55 26.72 -15.18
N GLN A 529 -17.85 27.59 -15.91
CA GLN A 529 -16.95 28.58 -15.34
C GLN A 529 -17.70 29.59 -14.45
N ARG A 530 -18.88 30.07 -14.89
CA ARG A 530 -19.73 30.93 -14.04
C ARG A 530 -20.30 30.20 -12.82
N ARG A 531 -20.58 28.89 -12.90
CA ARG A 531 -21.03 28.09 -11.74
C ARG A 531 -19.91 27.87 -10.73
N LEU A 532 -18.69 27.56 -11.18
CA LEU A 532 -17.50 27.44 -10.33
C LEU A 532 -17.12 28.76 -9.67
N TYR A 533 -17.09 29.87 -10.42
CA TYR A 533 -16.86 31.20 -9.85
C TYR A 533 -17.94 31.58 -8.83
N ARG A 534 -19.23 31.31 -9.09
CA ARG A 534 -20.31 31.64 -8.16
C ARG A 534 -20.31 30.75 -6.91
N TRP A 535 -19.90 29.49 -7.04
CA TRP A 535 -19.74 28.57 -5.90
C TRP A 535 -18.56 28.98 -5.01
N MET A 536 -17.40 29.31 -5.59
CA MET A 536 -16.21 29.77 -4.83
C MET A 536 -16.47 31.06 -4.04
N PHE A 537 -17.24 32.01 -4.57
CA PHE A 537 -17.54 33.27 -3.87
C PHE A 537 -18.69 33.17 -2.86
N SER A 538 -19.59 32.18 -2.99
CA SER A 538 -20.70 31.98 -2.05
C SER A 538 -20.28 31.39 -0.70
N HIS A 539 -19.07 30.81 -0.59
CA HIS A 539 -18.55 30.26 0.67
C HIS A 539 -17.60 31.22 1.42
N ARG A 540 -17.33 32.42 0.87
CA ARG A 540 -16.56 33.47 1.57
C ARG A 540 -17.41 34.48 2.36
N THR A 541 -18.73 34.40 2.28
CA THR A 541 -19.65 35.40 2.89
C THR A 541 -20.68 34.74 3.79
N THR A 542 -20.24 34.08 4.86
CA THR A 542 -21.08 33.80 6.04
C THR A 542 -20.19 33.74 7.28
N ASN A 543 -19.64 34.90 7.67
CA ASN A 543 -19.29 35.16 9.07
C ASN A 543 -19.05 36.65 9.30
N SER A 544 -20.09 37.36 9.72
CA SER A 544 -19.96 38.56 10.57
C SER A 544 -21.30 38.87 11.25
N GLY A 545 -21.39 38.42 12.51
CA GLY A 545 -22.07 39.04 13.65
C GLY A 545 -23.53 39.51 13.56
N GLN A 546 -24.37 38.99 14.45
CA GLN A 546 -24.75 39.77 15.65
C GLN A 546 -25.43 38.88 16.71
N LEU A 547 -24.88 38.94 17.93
CA LEU A 547 -25.57 38.63 19.18
C LEU A 547 -26.83 39.49 19.31
N SER A 548 -27.92 38.90 19.80
CA SER A 548 -28.81 39.44 20.85
C SER A 548 -29.91 38.42 21.19
N GLU A 549 -29.82 37.77 22.34
CA GLU A 549 -30.95 37.21 23.11
C GLU A 549 -31.61 38.35 23.95
N PRO A 550 -32.73 38.16 24.68
CA PRO A 550 -33.85 37.19 24.55
C PRO A 550 -35.25 37.86 24.66
N ILE A 551 -36.30 37.11 24.30
CA ILE A 551 -37.56 36.83 25.05
C ILE A 551 -38.37 35.86 24.19
#